data_AF-A0A7S2LDU0-F1
#
_entry.id   AF-A0A7S2LDU0-F1
#
_cell.length_a   1.000
_cell.length_b   1.000
_cell.length_c   1.000
_cell.angle_alpha   90.00
_cell.angle_beta   90.00
_cell.angle_gamma   90.00
#
_symmetry.space_group_name_H-M   'P 1'
#
loop_
_entity.id
_entity.type
_entity.pdbx_description
1 polymer ?
#
loop_
_entity_poly.entity_id
_entity_poly.type
_entity_poly.pdbx_seq_one_letter_code
_entity_poly.pdbx_strand_id
1 'polypeptide(L)'
;PIQIYAGRKFAQYRSRVAALTDSRVGLVSQTVLGNRVMKFNGWEDSFREKIAHQREQEVNVLYRASIYRAFNEALFYFTSLLVSVITFTIDVLANGRVLSPKTVFTAITLFNML
;
A
#
# COMPACT_ATOMS: atom_id res chain seq x y z
N PRO A 1 -14.55 6.40 9.49
CA PRO A 1 -14.63 4.96 9.88
C PRO A 1 -13.80 4.03 8.96
N ILE A 2 -14.06 4.03 7.65
CA ILE A 2 -13.33 3.19 6.67
C ILE A 2 -11.82 3.50 6.65
N GLN A 3 -11.44 4.79 6.60
CA GLN A 3 -10.04 5.21 6.61
C GLN A 3 -9.29 4.76 7.89
N ILE A 4 -9.96 4.76 9.05
CA ILE A 4 -9.38 4.29 10.31
C ILE A 4 -9.15 2.76 10.26
N TYR A 5 -10.11 2.01 9.72
CA TYR A 5 -9.97 0.56 9.55
C TYR A 5 -8.82 0.22 8.59
N ALA A 6 -8.76 0.90 7.44
CA ALA A 6 -7.68 0.76 6.47
C ALA A 6 -6.32 1.08 7.12
N GLY A 7 -6.21 2.19 7.86
CA GLY A 7 -5.01 2.57 8.60
C GLY A 7 -4.54 1.51 9.61
N ARG A 8 -5.47 0.89 10.34
CA ARG A 8 -5.14 -0.23 11.25
C ARG A 8 -4.63 -1.46 10.50
N LYS A 9 -5.24 -1.81 9.37
CA LYS A 9 -4.77 -2.90 8.51
C LYS A 9 -3.38 -2.62 7.95
N PHE A 10 -3.11 -1.39 7.53
CA PHE A 10 -1.76 -0.97 7.12
C PHE A 10 -0.72 -1.10 8.22
N ALA A 11 -1.07 -0.73 9.46
CA ALA A 11 -0.17 -0.91 10.60
C ALA A 11 0.15 -2.39 10.84
N GLN A 12 -0.84 -3.29 10.71
CA GLN A 12 -0.62 -4.74 10.80
C GLN A 12 0.33 -5.26 9.72
N TYR A 13 0.13 -4.85 8.45
CA TYR A 13 1.04 -5.24 7.37
C TYR A 13 2.46 -4.72 7.59
N ARG A 14 2.61 -3.45 8.02
CA ARG A 14 3.92 -2.87 8.33
C ARG A 14 4.64 -3.62 9.44
N SER A 15 3.93 -3.96 10.52
CA SER A 15 4.50 -4.75 11.63
C SER A 15 4.95 -6.14 11.17
N ARG A 16 4.15 -6.81 10.32
CA ARG A 16 4.50 -8.13 9.78
C ARG A 16 5.73 -8.08 8.87
N VAL A 17 5.83 -7.06 8.01
CA VAL A 17 7.01 -6.85 7.17
C VAL A 17 8.23 -6.60 8.05
N ALA A 18 8.13 -5.70 9.03
CA ALA A 18 9.24 -5.40 9.95
C ALA A 18 9.78 -6.65 10.65
N ALA A 19 8.91 -7.52 11.16
CA ALA A 19 9.33 -8.77 11.78
C ALA A 19 10.09 -9.72 10.83
N LEU A 20 9.67 -9.81 9.55
CA LEU A 20 10.38 -10.60 8.53
C LEU A 20 11.71 -9.95 8.15
N THR A 21 11.74 -8.63 8.01
CA THR A 21 12.95 -7.87 7.74
C THR A 21 13.97 -8.04 8.86
N ASP A 22 13.55 -7.95 10.13
CA ASP A 22 14.42 -8.13 11.30
C ASP A 22 15.04 -9.53 11.32
N SER A 23 14.25 -10.57 11.03
CA SER A 23 14.75 -11.94 10.92
C SER A 23 15.82 -12.08 9.83
N ARG A 24 15.56 -11.52 8.63
CA ARG A 24 16.50 -11.54 7.50
C ARG A 24 17.78 -10.77 7.83
N VAL A 25 17.66 -9.57 8.41
CA VAL A 25 18.82 -8.74 8.80
C VAL A 25 19.64 -9.45 9.86
N GLY A 26 19.01 -10.11 10.83
CA GLY A 26 19.67 -10.95 11.82
C GLY A 26 20.50 -12.06 11.17
N LEU A 27 19.92 -12.81 10.23
CA LEU A 27 20.63 -13.88 9.51
C LEU A 27 21.80 -13.35 8.66
N VAL A 28 21.60 -12.22 7.98
CA VAL A 28 22.66 -11.56 7.20
C VAL A 28 23.80 -11.12 8.13
N SER A 29 23.47 -10.53 9.28
CA SER A 29 24.47 -10.11 10.26
C SER A 29 25.32 -11.29 10.76
N GLN A 30 24.67 -12.40 11.12
CA GLN A 30 25.36 -13.64 11.51
C GLN A 30 26.27 -14.18 10.41
N THR A 31 25.81 -14.11 9.15
CA THR A 31 26.59 -14.56 7.98
C THR A 31 27.85 -13.73 7.79
N VAL A 32 27.76 -12.40 7.93
CA VAL A 32 28.90 -11.49 7.81
C VAL A 32 29.90 -11.70 8.95
N LEU A 33 29.41 -11.82 10.19
CA LEU A 33 30.26 -12.11 11.35
C LEU A 33 30.96 -13.47 11.22
N GLY A 34 30.29 -14.47 10.62
CA GLY A 34 30.81 -15.83 10.41
C GLY A 34 31.58 -16.04 9.10
N ASN A 35 31.93 -14.99 8.34
CA ASN A 35 32.43 -15.11 6.96
C ASN A 35 33.61 -16.08 6.79
N ARG A 36 34.58 -16.09 7.72
CA ARG A 36 35.75 -16.99 7.63
C ARG A 36 35.35 -18.47 7.72
N VAL A 37 34.41 -18.80 8.61
CA VAL A 37 33.88 -20.17 8.75
C VAL A 37 33.07 -20.55 7.52
N MET A 38 32.29 -19.61 6.99
CA MET A 38 31.48 -19.82 5.78
C MET A 38 32.34 -20.19 4.57
N LYS A 39 33.42 -19.44 4.36
CA LYS A 39 34.40 -19.65 3.28
C LYS A 39 35.15 -20.97 3.44
N PHE A 40 35.60 -21.27 4.66
CA PHE A 40 36.35 -22.50 4.94
C PHE A 40 35.51 -23.77 4.68
N ASN A 41 34.22 -23.74 5.01
CA ASN A 41 33.31 -24.87 4.83
C ASN A 41 32.56 -24.86 3.48
N GLY A 42 32.73 -23.83 2.65
CA GLY A 42 32.01 -23.70 1.37
C GLY A 42 30.49 -23.53 1.51
N TRP A 43 30.00 -22.95 2.61
CA TRP A 43 28.55 -22.84 2.91
C TRP A 43 27.85 -21.61 2.31
N GLU A 44 28.55 -20.87 1.46
CA GLU A 44 28.08 -19.58 0.92
C GLU A 44 26.77 -19.72 0.14
N ASP A 45 26.69 -20.71 -0.74
CA ASP A 45 25.52 -20.94 -1.58
C ASP A 45 24.30 -21.34 -0.74
N SER A 46 24.49 -22.23 0.25
CA SER A 46 23.42 -22.67 1.16
C SER A 46 22.87 -21.51 2.00
N PHE A 47 23.74 -20.63 2.52
CA PHE A 47 23.29 -19.45 3.26
C PHE A 47 22.65 -18.40 2.35
N ARG A 48 23.16 -18.23 1.11
CA ARG A 48 22.54 -17.37 0.10
C ARG A 48 21.12 -17.82 -0.19
N GLU A 49 20.90 -19.11 -0.42
CA GLU A 49 19.58 -19.68 -0.67
C GLU A 49 18.65 -19.47 0.53
N LYS A 50 19.15 -19.69 1.76
CA LYS A 50 18.38 -19.44 2.99
C LYS A 50 17.94 -17.98 3.14
N ILE A 51 18.84 -17.02 2.87
CA ILE A 51 18.53 -15.59 2.89
C ILE A 51 17.54 -15.23 1.78
N ALA A 52 17.72 -15.80 0.58
CA ALA A 52 16.82 -15.59 -0.56
C ALA A 52 15.39 -16.09 -0.25
N HIS A 53 15.26 -17.24 0.39
CA HIS A 53 13.96 -17.76 0.81
C HIS A 53 13.26 -16.85 1.84
N GLN A 54 13.99 -16.33 2.84
CA GLN A 54 13.42 -15.34 3.77
C GLN A 54 13.02 -14.04 3.04
N ARG A 55 13.81 -13.61 2.05
CA ARG A 55 13.50 -12.43 1.25
C ARG A 55 12.24 -12.64 0.39
N GLU A 56 12.03 -13.82 -0.17
CA GLU A 56 10.83 -14.15 -0.94
C GLU A 56 9.57 -14.01 -0.07
N GLN A 57 9.61 -14.53 1.16
CA GLN A 57 8.50 -14.40 2.11
C GLN A 57 8.21 -12.93 2.47
N GLU A 58 9.26 -12.14 2.73
CA GLU A 58 9.17 -10.69 2.98
C GLU A 58 8.52 -9.97 1.80
N VAL A 59 8.99 -10.25 0.57
CA VAL A 59 8.50 -9.65 -0.67
C VAL A 59 7.04 -10.02 -0.93
N ASN A 60 6.62 -11.25 -0.65
CA ASN A 60 5.22 -11.67 -0.82
C ASN A 60 4.28 -10.85 0.09
N VAL A 61 4.66 -10.64 1.35
CA VAL A 61 3.89 -9.80 2.28
C VAL A 61 3.88 -8.34 1.84
N LEU A 62 5.03 -7.81 1.40
CA LEU A 62 5.14 -6.47 0.83
C LEU A 62 4.26 -6.29 -0.40
N TYR A 63 4.23 -7.27 -1.31
CA TYR A 63 3.42 -7.23 -2.51
C TYR A 63 1.92 -7.14 -2.19
N ARG A 64 1.44 -7.98 -1.26
CA ARG A 64 0.05 -7.93 -0.79
C ARG A 64 -0.29 -6.58 -0.14
N ALA A 65 0.62 -6.03 0.66
CA ALA A 65 0.45 -4.71 1.27
C ALA A 65 0.39 -3.60 0.21
N SER A 66 1.22 -3.68 -0.84
CA SER A 66 1.23 -2.74 -1.95
C SER A 66 -0.04 -2.80 -2.79
N ILE A 67 -0.58 -3.99 -3.07
CA ILE A 67 -1.89 -4.13 -3.74
C ILE A 67 -2.99 -3.48 -2.90
N TYR A 68 -3.02 -3.79 -1.60
CA TYR A 68 -4.01 -3.20 -0.70
C TYR A 68 -3.91 -1.67 -0.70
N ARG A 69 -2.68 -1.13 -0.75
CA ARG A 69 -2.46 0.30 -0.89
C ARG A 69 -2.97 0.87 -2.19
N ALA A 70 -2.61 0.27 -3.30
CA ALA A 70 -3.07 0.71 -4.61
C ALA A 70 -4.60 0.73 -4.68
N PHE A 71 -5.26 -0.28 -4.11
CA PHE A 71 -6.72 -0.33 -4.05
C PHE A 71 -7.31 0.79 -3.17
N ASN A 72 -6.72 1.08 -2.01
CA ASN A 72 -7.19 2.16 -1.14
C ASN A 72 -7.05 3.55 -1.82
N GLU A 73 -5.94 3.79 -2.50
CA GLU A 73 -5.73 5.03 -3.27
C GLU A 73 -6.71 5.12 -4.44
N ALA A 74 -6.92 4.03 -5.18
CA ALA A 74 -7.88 3.99 -6.28
C ALA A 74 -9.31 4.30 -5.80
N LEU A 75 -9.72 3.74 -4.66
CA LEU A 75 -11.02 4.05 -4.05
C LEU A 75 -11.12 5.52 -3.64
N PHE A 76 -10.06 6.12 -3.13
CA PHE A 76 -10.05 7.54 -2.76
C PHE A 76 -10.32 8.43 -3.98
N TYR A 77 -9.57 8.24 -5.07
CA TYR A 77 -9.80 8.99 -6.32
C TYR A 77 -11.19 8.73 -6.92
N PHE A 78 -11.62 7.46 -6.92
CA PHE A 78 -12.93 7.09 -7.45
C PHE A 78 -14.09 7.69 -6.65
N THR A 79 -13.94 7.80 -5.33
CA THR A 79 -14.95 8.40 -4.44
C THR A 79 -15.20 9.86 -4.80
N SER A 80 -14.15 10.66 -5.03
CA SER A 80 -14.30 12.08 -5.43
C SER A 80 -15.06 12.22 -6.76
N LEU A 81 -14.74 11.36 -7.73
CA LEU A 81 -15.44 11.32 -9.02
C LEU A 81 -16.92 10.91 -8.85
N LEU A 82 -17.20 9.86 -8.08
CA LEU A 82 -18.57 9.41 -7.82
C LEU A 82 -19.41 10.48 -7.11
N VAL A 83 -18.86 11.14 -6.10
CA VAL A 83 -19.55 12.21 -5.38
C VAL A 83 -19.94 13.34 -6.33
N SER A 84 -19.04 13.72 -7.23
CA SER A 84 -19.30 14.73 -8.26
C SER A 84 -20.45 14.32 -9.18
N VAL A 85 -20.40 13.10 -9.74
CA VAL A 85 -21.43 12.59 -10.66
C VAL A 85 -22.80 12.48 -9.98
N ILE A 86 -22.84 11.92 -8.76
CA ILE A 86 -24.08 11.76 -8.00
C ILE A 86 -24.69 13.12 -7.68
N THR A 87 -23.87 14.08 -7.23
CA THR A 87 -24.36 15.42 -6.87
C THR A 87 -24.99 16.13 -8.07
N PHE A 88 -24.33 16.14 -9.22
CA PHE A 88 -24.89 16.76 -10.42
C PHE A 88 -26.11 16.01 -10.98
N THR A 89 -26.13 14.68 -10.88
CA THR A 89 -27.28 13.87 -11.30
C THR A 89 -28.51 14.20 -10.45
N ILE A 90 -28.34 14.27 -9.12
CA ILE A 90 -29.43 14.64 -8.21
C ILE A 90 -29.90 16.07 -8.45
N ASP A 91 -28.97 17.02 -8.68
CA ASP A 91 -29.33 18.42 -8.92
C ASP A 91 -30.19 18.60 -10.19
N VAL A 92 -29.84 17.89 -11.28
CA VAL A 92 -30.62 17.91 -12.53
C VAL A 92 -32.00 17.27 -12.33
N LEU A 93 -32.07 16.11 -11.68
CA LEU A 93 -33.33 15.38 -11.50
C LEU A 93 -34.28 16.08 -10.51
N ALA A 94 -33.77 16.68 -9.43
CA ALA A 94 -34.58 17.29 -8.39
C ALA A 94 -34.96 18.74 -8.69
N ASN A 95 -34.02 19.55 -9.21
CA ASN A 95 -34.24 20.98 -9.41
C ASN A 95 -34.58 21.36 -10.86
N GLY A 96 -34.41 20.45 -11.83
CA GLY A 96 -34.65 20.72 -13.25
C GLY A 96 -33.81 21.87 -13.82
N ARG A 97 -32.74 22.28 -13.12
CA ARG A 97 -31.92 23.44 -13.47
C ARG A 97 -30.90 23.07 -14.54
N VAL A 98 -30.68 23.98 -15.49
CA VAL A 98 -29.58 23.87 -16.44
C VAL A 98 -28.27 24.12 -15.67
N LEU A 99 -27.39 23.12 -15.65
CA LEU A 99 -26.08 23.21 -15.02
C LEU A 99 -25.23 24.30 -15.71
N SER A 100 -24.99 25.41 -15.01
CA SER A 100 -24.06 26.43 -15.48
C SER A 100 -22.61 25.93 -15.34
N PRO A 101 -21.74 26.10 -16.37
CA PRO A 101 -20.34 25.71 -16.30
C PRO A 101 -19.62 26.27 -15.07
N LYS A 102 -19.94 27.50 -14.66
CA LYS A 102 -19.35 28.15 -13.47
C LYS A 102 -19.58 27.32 -12.20
N THR A 103 -20.80 26.85 -11.99
CA THR A 103 -21.17 26.09 -10.79
C THR A 103 -20.53 24.71 -10.80
N VAL A 104 -20.49 24.05 -11.97
CA VAL A 104 -19.88 22.73 -12.13
C VAL A 104 -18.39 22.76 -11.84
N PHE A 105 -17.65 23.68 -12.46
CA PHE A 105 -16.20 23.80 -12.23
C PHE A 105 -15.88 24.16 -10.78
N THR A 106 -16.66 25.06 -10.16
CA THR A 106 -16.47 25.44 -8.75
C THR A 106 -16.69 24.23 -7.81
N ALA A 107 -17.76 23.46 -8.03
CA ALA A 107 -18.07 22.29 -7.23
C ALA A 107 -17.02 21.17 -7.37
N ILE A 108 -16.55 20.90 -8.60
CA ILE A 108 -15.47 19.92 -8.83
C ILE A 108 -14.18 20.33 -8.11
N THR A 109 -13.81 21.61 -8.17
CA THR A 109 -12.64 22.11 -7.44
C THR A 109 -12.79 21.91 -5.93
N LEU A 110 -13.98 22.19 -5.38
CA LEU A 110 -14.25 21.97 -3.95
C LEU A 110 -14.19 20.50 -3.56
N PHE A 111 -14.73 19.59 -4.36
CA PHE A 111 -14.67 18.15 -4.10
C PHE A 111 -13.25 17.58 -4.18
N ASN A 112 -12.40 18.12 -5.05
CA ASN A 112 -10.99 17.71 -5.14
C ASN A 112 -10.11 18.24 -4.00
N MET A 113 -10.57 19.26 -3.25
CA MET A 113 -9.88 19.77 -2.07
C MET A 113 -10.20 18.99 -0.78
N LEU A 114 -11.15 18.04 -0.85
CA LEU A 114 -11.65 17.23 0.27
C LEU A 114 -10.92 15.88 0.37
#